data_AF-A0A328A5B8-F1
#
_entry.id   AF-A0A328A5B8-F1
#
_cell.length_a   1.000
_cell.length_b   1.000
_cell.length_c   1.000
_cell.angle_alpha   90.00
_cell.angle_beta   90.00
_cell.angle_gamma   90.00
#
_symmetry.space_group_name_H-M   'P 1'
#
loop_
_entity.id
_entity.type
_entity.pdbx_description
1 polymer ?
#
loop_
_entity_poly.entity_id
_entity_poly.type
_entity_poly.pdbx_seq_one_letter_code
_entity_poly.pdbx_strand_id
1 'polypeptide(L)'
;MFLFNYAYGPKGTKLNGKLFGLAVTVGSPESDYTAEGFNKFTLNELLTPFESTFHYVGTNYVGHFAQYGTVNHATESELIEGKKQYIEFIKK
;
A
#
# COMPACT_ATOMS: atom_id res chain seq x y z
N MET A 1 -5.33 4.56 14.96
CA MET A 1 -4.57 5.64 15.61
C MET A 1 -3.33 5.05 16.26
N PHE A 2 -2.13 5.57 15.97
CA PHE A 2 -0.88 5.16 16.62
C PHE A 2 -0.71 5.97 17.90
N LEU A 3 -0.59 5.31 19.06
CA LEU A 3 -0.57 5.96 20.36
C LEU A 3 0.85 6.09 20.92
N PHE A 4 1.13 7.23 21.57
CA PHE A 4 2.37 7.45 22.31
C PHE A 4 2.52 6.41 23.43
N ASN A 5 3.74 5.91 23.63
CA ASN A 5 4.10 4.81 24.52
C ASN A 5 3.44 3.46 24.21
N TYR A 6 2.79 3.31 23.06
CA TYR A 6 2.36 2.01 22.54
C TYR A 6 3.02 1.72 21.19
N ALA A 7 2.75 2.58 20.20
CA ALA A 7 3.27 2.45 18.84
C ALA A 7 4.58 3.22 18.61
N TYR A 8 4.78 4.33 19.33
CA TYR A 8 6.00 5.16 19.25
C TYR A 8 6.31 5.81 20.60
N GLY A 9 7.46 6.48 20.70
CA GLY A 9 7.93 7.11 21.94
C GLY A 9 8.73 6.16 22.83
N PRO A 10 9.23 6.62 23.99
CA PRO A 10 10.25 5.88 24.78
C PRO A 10 9.86 4.45 25.17
N LYS A 11 8.56 4.18 25.36
CA LYS A 11 8.03 2.83 25.67
C LYS A 11 7.24 2.21 24.51
N GLY A 12 7.04 2.94 23.41
CA GLY A 12 6.17 2.52 22.32
C GLY A 12 6.89 1.66 21.30
N THR A 13 7.12 0.39 21.64
CA THR A 13 7.86 -0.57 20.79
C THR A 13 6.98 -1.70 20.27
N LYS A 14 5.66 -1.63 20.46
CA LYS A 14 4.76 -2.76 20.19
C LYS A 14 4.66 -3.14 18.73
N LEU A 15 5.06 -2.26 17.82
CA LEU A 15 5.02 -2.47 16.38
C LEU A 15 6.42 -2.70 15.77
N ASN A 16 7.49 -2.53 16.55
CA ASN A 16 8.86 -2.59 16.04
C ASN A 16 9.14 -3.95 15.37
N GLY A 17 9.68 -3.90 14.16
CA GLY A 17 10.07 -5.07 13.37
C GLY A 17 8.90 -5.90 12.80
N LYS A 18 7.64 -5.54 13.06
CA LYS A 18 6.50 -6.20 12.43
C LYS A 18 6.45 -5.86 10.94
N LEU A 19 6.04 -6.83 10.12
CA LEU A 19 5.80 -6.59 8.70
C LEU A 19 4.52 -5.78 8.53
N PHE A 20 4.60 -4.69 7.76
CA PHE A 20 3.46 -3.86 7.37
C PHE A 20 3.44 -3.76 5.85
N GLY A 21 2.26 -3.95 5.27
CA GLY A 21 2.02 -3.80 3.84
C GLY A 21 0.65 -3.20 3.60
N LEU A 22 0.44 -2.63 2.42
CA LEU A 22 -0.85 -2.09 2.01
C LEU A 22 -1.44 -2.96 0.90
N ALA A 23 -2.74 -3.24 0.98
CA ALA A 23 -3.50 -3.79 -0.12
C ALA A 23 -4.58 -2.78 -0.46
N VAL A 24 -4.47 -2.16 -1.63
CA VAL A 24 -5.35 -1.06 -2.05
C VAL A 24 -6.04 -1.38 -3.36
N THR A 25 -7.20 -0.75 -3.58
CA THR A 25 -7.87 -0.73 -4.87
C THR A 25 -7.99 0.71 -5.34
N VAL A 26 -7.87 0.92 -6.64
CA VAL A 26 -7.97 2.24 -7.24
C VAL A 26 -8.83 2.21 -8.50
N GLY A 27 -9.60 3.28 -8.70
CA GLY A 27 -10.61 3.33 -9.75
C GLY A 27 -10.04 3.49 -11.16
N SER A 28 -8.96 4.25 -11.30
CA SER A 28 -8.28 4.50 -12.57
C SER A 28 -7.38 3.33 -13.00
N PRO A 29 -7.11 3.17 -14.31
CA PRO A 29 -6.10 2.25 -14.81
C PRO A 29 -4.70 2.64 -14.31
N GLU A 30 -3.76 1.68 -14.33
CA GLU A 30 -2.37 1.90 -13.89
C GLU A 30 -1.68 3.02 -14.67
N SER A 31 -1.99 3.18 -15.96
CA SER A 31 -1.42 4.23 -16.83
C SER A 31 -1.68 5.65 -16.33
N ASP A 32 -2.73 5.87 -15.53
CA ASP A 32 -3.05 7.18 -14.98
C ASP A 32 -2.11 7.58 -13.83
N TYR A 33 -1.43 6.61 -13.21
CA TYR A 33 -0.53 6.80 -12.07
C TYR A 33 0.92 7.00 -12.53
N THR A 34 1.14 8.04 -13.30
CA THR A 34 2.45 8.47 -13.81
C THR A 34 2.52 10.00 -13.79
N ALA A 35 3.71 10.57 -14.02
CA ALA A 35 3.86 12.03 -14.09
C ALA A 35 3.06 12.63 -15.27
N GLU A 36 2.96 11.88 -16.37
CA GLU A 36 2.24 12.28 -17.57
C GLU A 36 0.74 11.92 -17.51
N GLY A 37 0.38 10.87 -16.75
CA GLY A 37 -0.96 10.34 -16.60
C GLY A 37 -1.96 11.30 -15.94
N PHE A 38 -3.22 10.88 -15.83
CA PHE A 38 -4.28 11.73 -15.30
C PHE A 38 -4.04 12.13 -13.83
N ASN A 39 -3.56 11.20 -13.00
CA ASN A 39 -3.39 11.43 -11.57
C ASN A 39 -2.10 12.17 -11.22
N LYS A 40 -1.18 12.38 -12.18
CA LYS A 40 0.09 13.13 -12.05
C LYS A 40 1.10 12.59 -11.03
N PHE A 41 0.77 11.51 -10.34
CA PHE A 41 1.61 10.86 -9.35
C PHE A 41 1.52 9.36 -9.52
N THR A 42 2.65 8.69 -9.31
CA THR A 42 2.70 7.24 -9.13
C THR A 42 1.94 6.83 -7.87
N LEU A 43 1.47 5.59 -7.84
CA LEU A 43 0.81 5.07 -6.64
C LEU A 43 1.78 5.03 -5.44
N ASN A 44 3.07 4.80 -5.68
CA ASN A 44 4.11 4.90 -4.64
C ASN A 44 4.14 6.29 -4.00
N GLU A 45 4.15 7.37 -4.79
CA GLU A 45 4.15 8.74 -4.28
C GLU A 45 2.91 9.04 -3.44
N LEU A 46 1.74 8.59 -3.90
CA LEU A 46 0.48 8.77 -3.18
C LEU A 46 0.43 8.01 -1.84
N LEU A 47 1.18 6.90 -1.73
CA LEU A 47 1.23 6.07 -0.52
C LEU A 47 2.34 6.45 0.47
N THR A 48 3.19 7.44 0.13
CA THR A 48 4.27 7.92 1.02
C THR A 48 3.83 8.31 2.44
N PRO A 49 2.62 8.84 2.71
CA PRO A 49 2.21 9.12 4.10
C PRO A 49 2.12 7.86 4.97
N PHE A 50 1.75 6.72 4.38
CA PHE A 50 1.71 5.44 5.09
C PHE A 50 3.13 4.90 5.33
N GLU A 51 3.99 4.96 4.32
CA GLU A 51 5.40 4.56 4.46
C GLU A 51 6.10 5.37 5.55
N SER A 52 5.90 6.69 5.57
CA SER A 52 6.41 7.58 6.61
C SER A 52 5.88 7.19 8.00
N THR A 53 4.58 6.88 8.10
CA THR A 53 3.96 6.44 9.34
C THR A 53 4.54 5.11 9.84
N PHE A 54 4.72 4.13 8.95
CA PHE A 54 5.27 2.80 9.23
C PHE A 54 6.73 2.88 9.67
N HIS A 55 7.52 3.70 8.98
CA HIS A 55 8.88 4.02 9.38
C HIS A 55 8.93 4.63 10.79
N TYR A 56 8.06 5.62 11.05
CA TYR A 56 8.01 6.31 12.35
C TYR A 56 7.70 5.37 13.53
N VAL A 57 6.85 4.37 13.32
CA VAL A 57 6.50 3.36 14.35
C VAL A 57 7.42 2.12 14.33
N GLY A 58 8.53 2.18 13.59
CA GLY A 58 9.59 1.17 13.59
C GLY A 58 9.22 -0.17 12.93
N THR A 59 8.22 -0.21 12.04
CA THR A 59 7.84 -1.43 11.32
C THR A 59 8.75 -1.67 10.11
N ASN A 60 8.70 -2.89 9.58
CA ASN A 60 9.33 -3.26 8.32
C ASN A 60 8.28 -3.15 7.21
N TYR A 61 8.34 -2.09 6.40
CA TYR A 61 7.42 -1.91 5.28
C TYR A 61 7.78 -2.84 4.12
N VAL A 62 6.85 -3.69 3.68
CA VAL A 62 7.07 -4.69 2.61
C VAL A 62 6.52 -4.26 1.24
N GLY A 63 6.09 -3.01 1.12
CA GLY A 63 5.48 -2.45 -0.08
C GLY A 63 3.96 -2.55 -0.09
N HIS A 64 3.37 -2.49 -1.28
CA HIS A 64 1.94 -2.54 -1.47
C HIS A 64 1.53 -3.46 -2.64
N PHE A 65 0.33 -3.99 -2.54
CA PHE A 65 -0.44 -4.54 -3.65
C PHE A 65 -1.50 -3.52 -4.08
N ALA A 66 -1.75 -3.42 -5.39
CA ALA A 66 -2.77 -2.55 -5.95
C ALA A 66 -3.61 -3.27 -7.01
N GLN A 67 -4.93 -3.19 -6.88
CA GLN A 67 -5.86 -3.50 -7.97
C GLN A 67 -6.27 -2.20 -8.66
N TYR A 68 -5.91 -2.06 -9.93
CA TYR A 68 -6.28 -0.90 -10.76
C TYR A 68 -7.62 -1.10 -11.47
N GLY A 69 -8.20 0.02 -11.93
CA GLY A 69 -9.34 0.03 -12.83
C GLY A 69 -10.69 -0.33 -12.22
N THR A 70 -10.85 -0.28 -10.89
CA THR A 70 -12.02 -0.89 -10.22
C THR A 70 -13.35 -0.17 -10.43
N VAL A 71 -13.35 1.04 -11.00
CA VAL A 71 -14.58 1.79 -11.24
C VAL A 71 -15.21 1.44 -12.59
N ASN A 72 -14.43 1.19 -13.67
CA ASN A 72 -14.95 0.85 -15.01
C ASN A 72 -13.92 0.23 -15.98
N HIS A 73 -12.75 -0.22 -15.52
CA HIS A 73 -11.65 -0.63 -16.40
C HIS A 73 -11.11 -2.05 -16.16
N ALA A 74 -11.44 -2.70 -15.03
CA ALA A 74 -10.93 -4.04 -14.73
C ALA A 74 -11.73 -5.12 -15.48
N THR A 75 -11.02 -5.88 -16.31
CA THR A 75 -11.50 -7.12 -16.93
C THR A 75 -11.46 -8.29 -15.96
N GLU A 76 -12.24 -9.34 -16.22
CA GLU A 76 -12.23 -10.56 -15.41
C GLU A 76 -10.82 -11.21 -15.34
N SER A 77 -10.08 -11.19 -16.45
CA SER A 77 -8.69 -11.67 -16.49
C SER A 77 -7.77 -10.86 -15.57
N GLU A 78 -7.91 -9.55 -15.53
CA GLU A 78 -7.11 -8.67 -14.66
C GLU A 78 -7.47 -8.87 -13.19
N LEU A 79 -8.74 -9.15 -12.87
CA LEU A 79 -9.17 -9.48 -11.51
C LEU A 79 -8.63 -10.85 -11.05
N ILE A 80 -8.60 -11.85 -11.95
CA ILE A 80 -8.01 -13.16 -11.66
C ILE A 80 -6.50 -13.04 -11.41
N GLU A 81 -5.81 -12.23 -12.21
CA GLU A 81 -4.38 -12.00 -12.03
C GLU A 81 -4.10 -11.20 -10.75
N GLY A 82 -4.86 -10.13 -10.51
CA GLY A 82 -4.78 -9.36 -9.27
C GLY A 82 -5.01 -10.22 -8.02
N LYS A 83 -5.94 -11.19 -8.07
CA LYS A 83 -6.12 -12.17 -7.00
C LYS A 83 -4.85 -12.98 -6.73
N LYS A 84 -4.16 -13.47 -7.78
CA LYS A 84 -2.91 -14.23 -7.60
C LYS A 84 -1.83 -13.34 -6.99
N GLN A 85 -1.65 -12.13 -7.51
CA GLN A 85 -0.67 -11.17 -7.01
C GLN A 85 -0.94 -10.79 -5.55
N TYR A 86 -2.20 -10.60 -5.17
CA TYR A 86 -2.59 -10.35 -3.79
C TYR A 86 -2.23 -11.53 -2.87
N ILE A 87 -2.52 -12.76 -3.28
CA ILE A 87 -2.17 -13.97 -2.51
C ILE A 87 -0.65 -14.07 -2.32
N GLU A 88 0.14 -13.81 -3.36
CA GLU A 88 1.60 -13.82 -3.24
C GLU A 88 2.13 -12.68 -2.37
N PHE A 89 1.49 -11.50 -2.40
CA PHE A 89 1.85 -10.38 -1.54
C PHE A 89 1.64 -10.70 -0.05
N ILE A 90 0.53 -11.32 0.34
CA ILE A 90 0.23 -11.62 1.76
C ILE A 90 1.00 -12.81 2.34
N LYS A 91 1.66 -13.61 1.49
CA LYS A 91 2.51 -14.74 1.91
C LYS A 91 3.95 -14.33 2.24
N LYS A 92 4.34 -13.10 1.91
CA LYS A 92 5.65 -12.52 2.28
C LYS A 92 5.74 -12.35 3.80
#